data_AF-W1X7R7-F1
#
_entry.id   AF-W1X7R7-F1
#
_cell.length_a   1.000
_cell.length_b   1.000
_cell.length_c   1.000
_cell.angle_alpha   90.00
_cell.angle_beta   90.00
_cell.angle_gamma   90.00
#
_symmetry.space_group_name_H-M   'P 1'
#
loop_
_entity.id
_entity.type
_entity.pdbx_description
1 polymer ?
#
loop_
_entity_poly.entity_id
_entity_poly.type
_entity_poly.pdbx_seq_one_letter_code
_entity_poly.pdbx_strand_id
1 'polypeptide(L)'
;NHERYVFLKWGKQAFSRFSVVPPGTGICHQVNLEYLGKAVWSELQDGEWIAYPDTLVGTDSHTTMINGLGVLGWGVGGIEAEAAMLGQPVSMLIPDVVGFKLTGKLREGITATDLVLTVTQMLRKHGVVGKFVEFYGDGLDSLPLA
;
A
#
# COMPACT_ATOMS: atom_id res chain seq x y z
N ASN A 1 23.93 4.62 12.74
CA ASN A 1 23.35 3.80 11.63
C ASN A 1 24.34 3.37 10.55
N HIS A 2 25.62 3.75 10.60
CA HIS A 2 26.59 3.37 9.56
C HIS A 2 26.64 1.86 9.29
N GLU A 3 26.86 1.03 10.32
CA GLU A 3 26.90 -0.44 10.19
C GLU A 3 25.61 -1.02 9.61
N ARG A 4 24.44 -0.53 10.05
CA ARG A 4 23.14 -0.96 9.51
C ARG A 4 23.00 -0.67 8.03
N TYR A 5 23.48 0.49 7.56
CA TYR A 5 23.44 0.83 6.14
C TYR A 5 24.43 0.00 5.32
N VAL A 6 25.62 -0.28 5.86
CA VAL A 6 26.59 -1.19 5.24
C VAL A 6 25.98 -2.59 5.10
N PHE A 7 25.30 -3.09 6.14
CA PHE A 7 24.63 -4.38 6.12
C PHE A 7 23.53 -4.47 5.06
N LEU A 8 22.64 -3.47 4.98
CA LEU A 8 21.60 -3.42 3.94
C LEU A 8 22.20 -3.31 2.53
N LYS A 9 23.28 -2.54 2.37
CA LYS A 9 23.98 -2.41 1.09
C LYS A 9 24.63 -3.73 0.66
N TRP A 10 25.19 -4.49 1.60
CA TRP A 10 25.66 -5.84 1.36
C TRP A 10 24.51 -6.76 0.94
N GLY A 11 23.36 -6.71 1.61
CA GLY A 11 22.18 -7.49 1.25
C GLY A 11 21.72 -7.25 -0.21
N LYS A 12 21.78 -6.01 -0.68
CA LYS A 12 21.49 -5.64 -2.08
C LYS A 12 22.39 -6.34 -3.09
N GLN A 13 23.62 -6.66 -2.70
CA GLN A 13 24.57 -7.40 -3.55
C GLN A 13 24.40 -8.92 -3.43
N ALA A 14 23.94 -9.39 -2.28
CA ALA A 14 23.83 -10.81 -1.97
C ALA A 14 22.56 -11.48 -2.51
N PHE A 15 21.46 -10.74 -2.72
CA PHE A 15 20.16 -11.29 -3.11
C PHE A 15 19.62 -10.69 -4.41
N SER A 16 19.07 -11.52 -5.30
CA SER A 16 18.58 -11.13 -6.63
C SER A 16 17.29 -10.30 -6.62
N ARG A 17 16.45 -10.47 -5.61
CA ARG A 17 15.15 -9.76 -5.48
C ARG A 17 15.12 -8.79 -4.31
N PHE A 18 16.28 -8.29 -3.89
CA PHE A 18 16.37 -7.32 -2.80
C PHE A 18 16.90 -5.98 -3.33
N SER A 19 16.13 -4.92 -3.09
CA SER A 19 16.50 -3.55 -3.43
C SER A 19 16.47 -2.69 -2.18
N VAL A 20 17.30 -1.64 -2.17
CA VAL A 20 17.38 -0.67 -1.08
C VAL A 20 17.28 0.72 -1.68
N VAL A 21 16.30 1.49 -1.20
CA VAL A 21 16.18 2.92 -1.46
C VAL A 21 17.15 3.65 -0.53
N PRO A 22 18.08 4.47 -1.05
CA PRO A 22 19.05 5.18 -0.21
C PRO A 22 18.40 6.15 0.78
N PRO A 23 19.06 6.48 1.90
CA PRO A 23 18.63 7.54 2.79
C PRO A 23 18.51 8.88 2.05
N GLY A 24 17.48 9.67 2.36
CA GLY A 24 17.27 11.00 1.78
C GLY A 24 16.48 11.02 0.47
N THR A 25 16.01 9.88 -0.04
CA THR A 25 15.16 9.81 -1.25
C THR A 25 13.69 10.13 -0.98
N GLY A 26 13.22 9.98 0.25
CA GLY A 26 11.84 10.25 0.65
C GLY A 26 11.40 9.39 1.83
N ILE A 27 10.11 9.46 2.17
CA ILE A 27 9.49 8.59 3.17
C ILE A 27 8.94 7.32 2.50
N CYS A 28 8.98 6.19 3.22
CA CYS A 28 8.77 4.86 2.67
C CYS A 28 7.49 4.73 1.83
N HIS A 29 6.35 5.12 2.39
CA HIS A 29 5.05 4.99 1.73
C HIS A 29 4.87 5.95 0.54
N GLN A 30 5.49 7.13 0.56
CA GLN A 30 5.45 8.06 -0.58
C GLN A 30 6.32 7.55 -1.74
N VAL A 31 7.54 7.08 -1.46
CA VAL A 31 8.39 6.44 -2.48
C VAL A 31 7.70 5.20 -3.05
N ASN A 32 6.98 4.45 -2.22
CA ASN A 32 6.21 3.30 -2.69
C ASN A 32 5.13 3.73 -3.69
N LEU A 33 4.34 4.76 -3.36
CA LEU A 33 3.27 5.27 -4.21
C LEU A 33 3.78 5.88 -5.52
N GLU A 34 4.88 6.63 -5.48
CA GLU A 34 5.37 7.40 -6.62
C GLU A 34 6.33 6.63 -7.54
N TYR A 35 7.03 5.62 -7.03
CA TYR A 35 8.13 4.97 -7.76
C TYR A 35 8.08 3.44 -7.81
N LEU A 36 7.61 2.77 -6.76
CA LEU A 36 7.67 1.30 -6.68
C LEU A 36 6.38 0.61 -7.15
N GLY A 37 5.23 1.20 -6.83
CA GLY A 37 3.91 0.67 -7.19
C GLY A 37 3.68 0.66 -8.70
N LYS A 38 3.13 -0.44 -9.20
CA LYS A 38 2.90 -0.63 -10.65
C LYS A 38 1.45 -0.82 -11.05
N ALA A 39 0.56 -1.06 -10.08
CA ALA A 39 -0.82 -1.53 -10.26
C ALA A 39 -0.94 -2.90 -10.95
N VAL A 40 -0.19 -3.16 -12.01
CA VAL A 40 -0.10 -4.44 -12.71
C VAL A 40 1.36 -4.82 -12.90
N TRP A 41 1.73 -6.01 -12.44
CA TRP A 41 2.99 -6.65 -12.78
C TRP A 41 2.79 -7.56 -13.99
N SER A 42 3.86 -7.74 -14.76
CA SER A 42 3.91 -8.73 -15.83
C SER A 42 5.23 -9.46 -15.79
N GLU A 43 5.20 -10.78 -15.98
CA GLU A 43 6.40 -11.61 -16.09
C GLU A 43 6.19 -12.75 -17.09
N LEU A 44 7.28 -13.18 -17.71
CA LEU A 44 7.29 -14.33 -18.62
C LEU A 44 7.39 -15.61 -17.80
N GLN A 45 6.32 -16.41 -17.77
CA GLN A 45 6.30 -17.74 -17.14
C GLN A 45 5.99 -18.79 -18.21
N ASP A 46 6.79 -19.86 -18.26
CA ASP A 46 6.59 -20.99 -19.19
C ASP A 46 6.41 -20.59 -20.67
N GLY A 47 7.02 -19.47 -21.08
CA GLY A 47 6.94 -18.95 -22.46
C GLY A 47 5.73 -18.05 -22.74
N GLU A 48 4.86 -17.82 -21.76
CA GLU A 48 3.71 -16.94 -21.86
C GLU A 48 3.83 -15.72 -20.93
N TRP A 49 3.36 -14.56 -21.38
CA TRP A 49 3.29 -13.37 -20.54
C TRP A 49 2.11 -13.47 -19.59
N ILE A 50 2.37 -13.48 -18.29
CA ILE A 50 1.36 -13.45 -17.25
C ILE A 50 1.32 -12.04 -16.67
N ALA A 51 0.14 -11.44 -16.63
CA ALA A 51 -0.12 -10.18 -15.94
C ALA A 51 -0.94 -10.45 -14.68
N TYR A 52 -0.57 -9.82 -13.58
CA TYR A 52 -1.25 -9.98 -12.28
C TYR A 52 -1.27 -8.66 -11.51
N PRO A 53 -2.28 -8.44 -10.66
CA PRO A 53 -2.38 -7.21 -9.89
C PRO A 53 -1.21 -7.07 -8.92
N ASP A 54 -0.79 -5.83 -8.71
CA ASP A 54 0.17 -5.49 -7.67
C ASP A 54 -0.48 -5.62 -6.29
N THR A 55 0.23 -6.28 -5.37
CA THR A 55 -0.19 -6.47 -3.99
C THR A 55 1.04 -6.43 -3.09
N LEU A 56 0.94 -5.87 -1.88
CA LEU A 56 2.06 -5.92 -0.94
C LEU A 56 1.66 -6.02 0.53
N VAL A 57 2.55 -6.62 1.30
CA VAL A 57 2.60 -6.45 2.76
C VAL A 57 3.92 -5.79 3.13
N GLY A 58 3.88 -4.87 4.08
CA GLY A 58 5.06 -4.12 4.51
C GLY A 58 5.18 -4.03 6.02
N THR A 59 6.40 -3.86 6.54
CA THR A 59 6.63 -3.67 7.99
C THR A 59 6.43 -2.21 8.43
N ASP A 60 5.55 -1.48 7.72
CA ASP A 60 5.18 -0.09 7.97
C ASP A 60 3.65 0.02 8.01
N SER A 61 3.08 0.69 9.00
CA SER A 61 1.62 0.76 9.16
C SER A 61 0.94 1.58 8.07
N HIS A 62 1.67 2.50 7.43
CA HIS A 62 1.17 3.35 6.34
C HIS A 62 1.39 2.72 4.96
N THR A 63 1.80 1.45 4.90
CA THR A 63 1.79 0.64 3.66
C THR A 63 0.45 0.76 2.93
N THR A 64 -0.65 0.94 3.68
CA THR A 64 -2.01 1.17 3.17
C THR A 64 -2.16 2.40 2.27
N MET A 65 -1.21 3.35 2.25
CA MET A 65 -1.25 4.50 1.34
C MET A 65 -1.27 4.07 -0.13
N ILE A 66 -0.65 2.93 -0.47
CA ILE A 66 -0.62 2.38 -1.83
C ILE A 66 -2.01 2.01 -2.36
N ASN A 67 -2.99 1.81 -1.47
CA ASN A 67 -4.34 1.42 -1.83
C ASN A 67 -5.05 2.52 -2.64
N GLY A 68 -4.62 3.78 -2.53
CA GLY A 68 -5.09 4.86 -3.39
C GLY A 68 -4.77 4.65 -4.88
N LEU A 69 -3.71 3.89 -5.19
CA LEU A 69 -3.31 3.51 -6.56
C LEU A 69 -4.03 2.24 -7.06
N GLY A 70 -4.93 1.65 -6.26
CA GLY A 70 -5.60 0.40 -6.59
C GLY A 70 -4.74 -0.86 -6.33
N VAL A 71 -3.60 -0.71 -5.67
CA VAL A 71 -2.74 -1.82 -5.22
C VAL A 71 -3.25 -2.31 -3.88
N LEU A 72 -3.52 -3.61 -3.71
CA LEU A 72 -3.98 -4.14 -2.43
C LEU A 72 -2.80 -4.34 -1.47
N GLY A 73 -2.70 -3.52 -0.41
CA GLY A 73 -1.64 -3.70 0.58
C GLY A 73 -1.90 -3.15 1.99
N TRP A 74 -1.18 -3.71 2.96
CA TRP A 74 -1.31 -3.36 4.38
C TRP A 74 -0.04 -3.65 5.19
N GLY A 75 -0.01 -3.11 6.41
CA GLY A 75 1.08 -3.32 7.36
C GLY A 75 1.01 -4.67 8.08
N VAL A 76 2.15 -5.34 8.22
CA VAL A 76 2.30 -6.60 8.98
C VAL A 76 3.52 -6.53 9.92
N GLY A 77 3.66 -7.52 10.80
CA GLY A 77 4.85 -7.66 11.64
C GLY A 77 6.08 -8.12 10.84
N GLY A 78 7.26 -7.99 11.46
CA GLY A 78 8.52 -8.40 10.82
C GLY A 78 8.58 -9.89 10.49
N ILE A 79 8.03 -10.74 11.36
CA ILE A 79 8.02 -12.20 11.18
C ILE A 79 7.16 -12.59 9.97
N GLU A 80 5.98 -11.98 9.83
CA GLU A 80 5.08 -12.22 8.69
C GLU A 80 5.71 -11.74 7.38
N ALA A 81 6.37 -10.58 7.39
CA ALA A 81 7.09 -10.08 6.22
C ALA A 81 8.25 -11.00 5.82
N GLU A 82 9.05 -11.48 6.78
CA GLU A 82 10.12 -12.44 6.53
C GLU A 82 9.58 -13.77 5.98
N ALA A 83 8.49 -14.30 6.54
CA ALA A 83 7.85 -15.51 6.03
C ALA A 83 7.38 -15.33 4.58
N ALA A 84 6.76 -14.19 4.26
CA ALA A 84 6.36 -13.84 2.90
C ALA A 84 7.56 -13.77 1.93
N MET A 85 8.69 -13.20 2.38
CA MET A 85 9.94 -13.18 1.60
C MET A 85 10.50 -14.59 1.33
N LEU A 86 10.21 -15.56 2.20
CA LEU A 86 10.56 -16.98 2.03
C LEU A 86 9.51 -17.77 1.22
N GLY A 87 8.53 -17.09 0.62
CA GLY A 87 7.49 -17.70 -0.22
C GLY A 87 6.32 -18.29 0.55
N GLN A 88 6.21 -18.03 1.86
CA GLN A 88 5.02 -18.44 2.62
C GLN A 88 3.85 -17.49 2.32
N PRO A 89 2.65 -18.02 2.02
CA PRO A 89 1.48 -17.18 1.83
C PRO A 89 1.08 -16.49 3.14
N VAL A 90 0.61 -15.25 3.05
CA VAL A 90 0.04 -14.53 4.20
C VAL A 90 -1.33 -15.13 4.52
N SER A 91 -1.49 -15.65 5.74
CA SER A 91 -2.76 -16.18 6.21
C SER A 91 -3.64 -15.07 6.76
N MET A 92 -4.88 -14.99 6.29
CA MET A 92 -5.87 -14.04 6.81
C MET A 92 -7.27 -14.66 6.79
N LEU A 93 -8.12 -14.25 7.72
CA LEU A 93 -9.55 -14.47 7.60
C LEU A 93 -10.09 -13.65 6.43
N ILE A 94 -11.04 -14.19 5.69
CA ILE A 94 -11.75 -13.43 4.65
C ILE A 94 -12.45 -12.25 5.35
N PRO A 95 -12.07 -10.99 5.04
CA PRO A 95 -12.58 -9.84 5.75
C PRO A 95 -13.95 -9.44 5.19
N ASP A 96 -14.81 -8.91 6.04
CA ASP A 96 -15.97 -8.15 5.57
C ASP A 96 -15.48 -6.89 4.81
N VAL A 97 -16.23 -6.49 3.78
CA VAL A 97 -15.96 -5.26 3.03
C VAL A 97 -17.04 -4.22 3.33
N VAL A 98 -16.63 -3.08 3.88
CA VAL A 98 -17.48 -1.92 4.13
C VAL A 98 -17.34 -0.95 2.96
N GLY A 99 -18.40 -0.83 2.16
CA GLY A 99 -18.45 0.16 1.08
C GLY A 99 -18.58 1.58 1.62
N PHE A 100 -17.68 2.48 1.24
CA PHE A 100 -17.73 3.91 1.56
C PHE A 100 -18.10 4.72 0.32
N LYS A 101 -19.36 5.13 0.21
CA LYS A 101 -19.85 5.88 -0.95
C LYS A 101 -19.50 7.37 -0.84
N LEU A 102 -18.75 7.88 -1.80
CA LEU A 102 -18.50 9.31 -2.00
C LEU A 102 -19.42 9.85 -3.09
N THR A 103 -20.07 10.98 -2.81
CA THR A 103 -21.01 11.62 -3.74
C THR A 103 -20.76 13.12 -3.82
N GLY A 104 -21.02 13.73 -4.97
CA GLY A 104 -20.83 15.17 -5.17
C GLY A 104 -19.37 15.57 -5.30
N LYS A 105 -19.05 16.84 -5.04
CA LYS A 105 -17.69 17.40 -5.17
C LYS A 105 -17.32 18.23 -3.95
N LEU A 106 -16.03 18.26 -3.62
CA LEU A 106 -15.52 19.14 -2.57
C LEU A 106 -15.77 20.61 -2.93
N ARG A 107 -16.19 21.39 -1.93
CA ARG A 107 -16.34 22.85 -2.09
C ARG A 107 -14.95 23.50 -2.15
N GLU A 108 -14.88 24.63 -2.83
CA GLU A 108 -13.66 25.45 -2.85
C GLU A 108 -13.21 25.79 -1.42
N GLY A 109 -11.90 25.73 -1.18
CA GLY A 109 -11.29 25.96 0.13
C GLY A 109 -11.24 24.73 1.06
N ILE A 110 -11.89 23.62 0.70
CA ILE A 110 -11.75 22.35 1.44
C ILE A 110 -10.48 21.63 0.98
N THR A 111 -9.66 21.20 1.93
CA THR A 111 -8.39 20.50 1.67
C THR A 111 -8.55 18.98 1.71
N ALA A 112 -7.57 18.25 1.17
CA ALA A 112 -7.47 16.79 1.32
C ALA A 112 -7.44 16.38 2.80
N THR A 113 -6.80 17.19 3.65
CA THR A 113 -6.73 16.98 5.10
C THR A 113 -8.12 17.05 5.74
N ASP A 114 -8.96 18.00 5.33
CA ASP A 114 -10.33 18.11 5.86
C ASP A 114 -11.16 16.88 5.50
N LEU A 115 -11.03 16.41 4.25
CA LEU A 115 -11.70 15.20 3.78
C LEU A 115 -11.23 13.96 4.56
N VAL A 116 -9.91 13.70 4.63
CA VAL A 116 -9.39 12.48 5.27
C VAL A 116 -9.70 12.46 6.77
N LEU A 117 -9.69 13.60 7.46
CA LEU A 117 -10.07 13.68 8.88
C LEU A 117 -11.56 13.42 9.08
N THR A 118 -12.41 13.92 8.17
CA THR A 118 -13.86 13.67 8.21
C THR A 118 -14.17 12.18 7.99
N VAL A 119 -13.56 11.58 6.95
CA VAL A 119 -13.70 10.15 6.65
C VAL A 119 -13.20 9.30 7.83
N THR A 120 -12.04 9.65 8.40
CA THR A 120 -11.46 8.95 9.56
C THR A 120 -12.42 8.99 10.75
N GLN A 121 -13.01 10.15 11.05
CA GLN A 121 -13.98 10.29 12.13
C GLN A 121 -15.22 9.41 11.90
N MET A 122 -15.75 9.40 10.67
CA MET A 122 -16.92 8.58 10.30
C MET A 122 -16.64 7.08 10.43
N LEU A 123 -15.50 6.61 9.89
CA LEU A 123 -15.09 5.21 9.94
C LEU A 123 -14.81 4.75 11.38
N ARG A 124 -14.19 5.60 12.20
CA ARG A 124 -13.96 5.30 13.62
C ARG A 124 -15.27 5.15 14.38
N LYS A 125 -16.26 6.01 14.11
CA LYS A 125 -17.60 5.91 14.71
C LYS A 125 -18.35 4.65 14.24
N HIS A 126 -18.17 4.25 12.98
CA HIS A 126 -18.81 3.07 12.41
C HIS A 126 -18.21 1.74 12.93
N GLY A 127 -16.90 1.71 13.21
CA GLY A 127 -16.23 0.52 13.74
C GLY A 127 -15.82 -0.46 12.64
N VAL A 128 -14.70 -0.17 11.98
CA VAL A 128 -14.18 -0.95 10.83
C VAL A 128 -12.93 -1.79 11.15
N VAL A 129 -12.66 -2.04 12.43
CA VAL A 129 -11.52 -2.88 12.85
C VAL A 129 -11.71 -4.31 12.30
N GLY A 130 -10.67 -4.83 11.63
CA GLY A 130 -10.68 -6.17 11.04
C GLY A 130 -11.47 -6.29 9.73
N LYS A 131 -11.85 -5.17 9.11
CA LYS A 131 -12.62 -5.11 7.86
C LYS A 131 -11.84 -4.35 6.79
N PHE A 132 -12.15 -4.63 5.53
CA PHE A 132 -11.77 -3.75 4.44
C PHE A 132 -12.74 -2.60 4.30
N VAL A 133 -12.22 -1.45 3.85
CA VAL A 133 -13.02 -0.29 3.47
C VAL A 133 -12.75 -0.04 1.99
N GLU A 134 -13.77 -0.17 1.17
CA GLU A 134 -13.68 0.06 -0.27
C GLU A 134 -14.45 1.32 -0.64
N PHE A 135 -13.75 2.30 -1.21
CA PHE A 135 -14.36 3.55 -1.63
C PHE A 135 -15.01 3.38 -3.01
N TYR A 136 -16.20 3.94 -3.18
CA TYR A 136 -16.92 3.92 -4.46
C TYR A 136 -17.81 5.16 -4.62
N GLY A 137 -18.38 5.36 -5.80
CA GLY A 137 -19.31 6.46 -6.09
C GLY A 137 -18.70 7.59 -6.92
N ASP A 138 -19.57 8.48 -7.40
CA ASP A 138 -19.27 9.55 -8.34
C ASP A 138 -18.35 10.65 -7.78
N GLY A 139 -18.24 10.75 -6.45
CA GLY A 139 -17.33 11.69 -5.81
C GLY A 139 -15.84 11.37 -6.02
N LEU A 140 -15.50 10.10 -6.27
CA LEU A 140 -14.11 9.65 -6.48
C LEU A 140 -13.48 10.26 -7.73
N ASP A 141 -14.25 10.46 -8.80
CA ASP A 141 -13.74 11.00 -10.08
C ASP A 141 -13.14 12.41 -9.93
N SER A 142 -13.47 13.10 -8.82
CA SER A 142 -12.95 14.44 -8.51
C SER A 142 -11.77 14.46 -7.56
N LEU A 143 -11.34 13.30 -7.04
CA LEU A 143 -10.23 13.20 -6.09
C LEU A 143 -8.93 12.86 -6.83
N PRO A 144 -7.88 13.68 -6.68
CA PRO A 144 -6.56 13.30 -7.14
C PRO A 144 -6.00 12.16 -6.28
N LEU A 145 -4.99 11.47 -6.80
CA LEU A 145 -4.24 10.45 -6.05
C LEU A 145 -3.45 11.02 -4.86
N ALA A 146 -3.12 12.32 -4.89
CA ALA A 146 -2.24 13.01 -3.95
C ALA A 146 -2.99 14.02 -3.06
#